data_AF-A0A2K9EKL3-F1
#
_entry.id   AF-A0A2K9EKL3-F1
#
_cell.length_a   1.000
_cell.length_b   1.000
_cell.length_c   1.000
_cell.angle_alpha   90.00
_cell.angle_beta   90.00
_cell.angle_gamma   90.00
#
_symmetry.space_group_name_H-M   'P 1'
#
loop_
_entity.id
_entity.type
_entity.pdbx_description
1 polymer ?
#
loop_
_entity_poly.entity_id
_entity_poly.type
_entity_poly.pdbx_seq_one_letter_code
_entity_poly.pdbx_strand_id
1 'polypeptide(L)' 'MPARDTDHPITIHCPHCGGENILADACARWNVETQQWELSNVFDDTTCVDCGIEVSAIERPVQEGA' A
#
# COMPACT_ATOMS: atom_id res chain seq x y z
N MET A 1 21.04 -5.13 -6.73
CA MET A 1 19.72 -5.22 -6.07
C MET A 1 19.15 -6.57 -6.44
N PRO A 2 19.02 -7.54 -5.52
CA PRO A 2 18.41 -8.82 -5.85
C PRO A 2 16.95 -8.58 -6.27
N ALA A 3 16.50 -9.28 -7.31
CA ALA A 3 15.12 -9.26 -7.77
C ALA A 3 14.23 -9.83 -6.65
N ARG A 4 13.15 -9.11 -6.33
CA ARG A 4 12.12 -9.59 -5.40
C ARG A 4 11.54 -10.90 -5.95
N ASP A 5 11.52 -11.94 -5.15
CA ASP A 5 10.90 -13.22 -5.46
C ASP A 5 9.37 -13.01 -5.45
N THR A 6 8.80 -12.78 -6.64
CA THR A 6 7.38 -12.41 -6.84
C THR A 6 6.39 -13.57 -6.66
N ASP A 7 6.85 -14.75 -6.21
CA ASP A 7 6.03 -15.96 -6.22
C ASP A 7 5.15 -16.13 -4.98
N HIS A 8 5.44 -15.40 -3.89
CA HIS A 8 4.68 -15.52 -2.65
C HIS A 8 3.83 -14.27 -2.40
N PRO A 9 2.50 -14.42 -2.16
CA PRO A 9 1.67 -13.29 -1.81
C PRO A 9 2.16 -12.64 -0.50
N ILE A 10 2.13 -11.30 -0.45
CA ILE A 10 2.54 -10.51 0.71
C ILE A 10 1.39 -9.66 1.24
N THR A 11 1.42 -9.36 2.53
CA THR A 11 0.58 -8.37 3.23
C THR A 11 1.43 -7.18 3.68
N ILE A 12 0.80 -6.01 3.75
CA ILE A 12 1.44 -4.75 4.14
C ILE A 12 0.98 -4.37 5.54
N HIS A 13 1.91 -4.16 6.46
CA HIS A 13 1.59 -3.90 7.86
C HIS A 13 2.19 -2.60 8.37
N CYS A 14 1.50 -1.99 9.34
CA CYS A 14 2.04 -0.91 10.14
C CYS A 14 3.15 -1.43 11.08
N PRO A 15 4.33 -0.80 11.12
CA PRO A 15 5.39 -1.20 12.04
C PRO A 15 5.04 -0.92 13.52
N HIS A 16 4.09 -0.03 13.79
CA HIS A 16 3.71 0.37 15.15
C HIS A 16 2.59 -0.49 15.74
N CYS A 17 1.47 -0.63 15.03
CA CYS A 17 0.31 -1.38 15.53
C CYS A 17 0.22 -2.81 14.96
N GLY A 18 0.95 -3.13 13.90
CA GLY A 18 0.85 -4.40 13.18
C GLY A 18 -0.38 -4.56 12.30
N GLY A 19 -1.28 -3.56 12.27
CA GLY A 19 -2.49 -3.56 11.45
C GLY A 19 -2.19 -3.51 9.95
N GLU A 20 -3.12 -4.03 9.15
CA GLU A 20 -3.03 -4.12 7.68
C GLU A 20 -3.71 -2.93 6.97
N ASN A 21 -4.29 -2.00 7.74
CA ASN A 21 -5.01 -0.85 7.22
C ASN A 21 -4.03 0.27 6.82
N ILE A 22 -3.30 0.01 5.73
CA ILE A 22 -2.28 0.89 5.16
C ILE A 22 -2.79 1.47 3.84
N LEU A 23 -2.69 2.80 3.70
CA LEU A 23 -2.93 3.51 2.45
C LEU A 23 -1.59 3.95 1.86
N ALA A 24 -1.43 3.78 0.56
CA ALA A 24 -0.32 4.38 -0.18
C ALA A 24 -0.73 5.77 -0.69
N ASP A 25 0.20 6.72 -0.64
CA ASP A 25 -0.02 8.03 -1.23
C ASP A 25 -0.05 7.93 -2.76
N ALA A 26 -0.91 8.74 -3.37
CA ALA A 26 -1.19 8.65 -4.79
C ALA A 26 -1.71 9.96 -5.36
N CYS A 27 -1.32 10.24 -6.61
CA CYS A 27 -1.95 11.30 -7.38
C CYS A 27 -2.97 10.72 -8.34
N ALA A 28 -4.12 11.39 -8.42
CA ALA A 28 -5.15 11.12 -9.41
C ALA A 28 -5.25 12.27 -10.40
N ARG A 29 -5.54 11.96 -11.66
CA ARG A 29 -5.77 12.94 -12.72
C ARG A 29 -7.25 12.96 -13.07
N TRP A 30 -7.80 14.16 -13.25
CA TRP A 30 -9.17 14.32 -13.74
C TRP A 30 -9.26 13.89 -15.20
N ASN A 31 -10.11 12.92 -15.49
CA ASN A 31 -10.43 12.49 -16.84
C ASN A 31 -11.74 13.18 -17.29
N VAL A 32 -11.64 13.98 -18.36
CA VAL A 32 -12.77 14.75 -18.90
C VAL A 32 -13.80 13.87 -19.61
N GLU A 33 -13.40 12.73 -20.15
CA GLU A 33 -14.31 11.81 -20.85
C GLU A 33 -15.15 11.01 -19.85
N THR A 34 -14.50 10.48 -18.80
CA THR A 34 -15.18 9.68 -17.77
C THR A 34 -15.74 10.52 -16.62
N GLN A 35 -15.41 11.81 -16.58
CA GLN A 35 -15.78 12.77 -15.52
C GLN A 35 -15.45 12.25 -14.11
N GLN A 36 -14.29 11.62 -13.98
CA GLN A 36 -13.84 10.96 -12.76
C GLN A 36 -12.36 11.23 -12.50
N TRP A 37 -11.96 11.09 -11.24
CA TRP A 37 -10.55 11.04 -10.85
C TRP A 37 -10.03 9.64 -11.11
N GLU A 38 -8.97 9.53 -11.93
CA GLU A 38 -8.32 8.28 -12.25
C GLU A 38 -6.92 8.25 -11.66
N LEU A 39 -6.54 7.13 -11.03
CA LEU A 39 -5.22 6.94 -10.43
C LEU A 39 -4.12 7.11 -11.48
N SER A 40 -3.22 8.07 -11.27
CA SER A 40 -2.13 8.38 -12.21
C SER A 40 -0.79 7.83 -11.75
N ASN A 41 -0.49 7.88 -10.45
CA ASN A 41 0.74 7.34 -9.88
C ASN A 41 0.54 7.00 -8.40
N VAL A 42 1.28 5.99 -7.93
CA VAL A 42 1.41 5.64 -6.51
C VAL A 42 2.85 5.94 -6.08
N PHE A 43 3.01 6.52 -4.90
CA PHE A 43 4.30 6.87 -4.32
C PHE A 43 4.69 5.87 -3.22
N ASP A 44 5.91 6.00 -2.70
CA ASP A 44 6.45 5.16 -1.63
C ASP A 44 6.00 5.57 -0.22
N ASP A 45 5.40 6.75 -0.09
CA ASP A 45 4.79 7.21 1.16
C ASP A 45 3.55 6.37 1.49
N THR A 46 3.47 5.93 2.75
CA THR A 46 2.33 5.17 3.24
C THR A 46 1.83 5.71 4.58
N THR A 47 0.53 5.61 4.81
CA THR A 47 -0.13 6.06 6.04
C THR A 47 -0.88 4.90 6.66
N CYS A 48 -0.69 4.70 7.97
CA CYS A 48 -1.52 3.78 8.73
C CYS A 48 -2.80 4.49 9.16
N VAL A 49 -3.95 3.97 8.74
CA VAL A 49 -5.27 4.55 9.05
C VAL A 49 -5.60 4.39 10.54
N ASP A 50 -5.24 3.25 11.13
CA ASP A 50 -5.55 2.96 12.54
C ASP A 50 -4.75 3.85 13.49
N CYS A 51 -3.50 4.17 13.13
CA CYS A 51 -2.65 5.08 13.90
C CYS A 51 -2.83 6.56 13.51
N GLY A 52 -3.30 6.84 12.29
CA GLY A 52 -3.40 8.19 11.75
C GLY A 52 -2.04 8.86 11.48
N ILE A 53 -0.99 8.07 11.22
CA ILE A 53 0.38 8.57 11.02
C ILE A 53 1.00 7.99 9.75
N GLU A 54 1.92 8.75 9.16
CA GLU A 54 2.81 8.29 8.10
C GLU A 54 3.76 7.22 8.64
N VAL A 55 3.94 6.14 7.88
CA VAL A 55 4.75 4.99 8.27
C VAL A 55 5.57 4.50 7.08
N SER A 56 6.71 3.88 7.34
CA SER A 56 7.37 3.01 6.37
C SER A 56 6.80 1.60 6.56
N ALA A 57 5.75 1.27 5.81
CA ALA A 57 5.06 -0.01 5.96
C ALA A 57 5.99 -1.20 5.68
N ILE A 58 5.74 -2.32 6.36
CA ILE A 58 6.55 -3.53 6.26
C ILE A 58 5.80 -4.63 5.50
N GLU A 59 6.51 -5.30 4.60
CA GLU A 59 6.00 -6.46 3.86
C GLU A 59 6.12 -7.72 4.75
N ARG A 60 5.07 -8.53 4.79
CA ARG A 60 5.09 -9.88 5.41
C ARG A 60 4.53 -10.90 4.44
N PRO A 61 5.01 -12.15 4.41
CA PRO A 61 4.40 -13.19 3.60
C PRO A 61 2.98 -13.50 4.11
N VAL A 62 2.03 -13.66 3.20
CA VAL A 62 0.68 -14.16 3.52
C VAL A 62 0.84 -15.55 4.10
N GLN A 63 0.35 -15.73 5.33
CA GLN A 63 0.25 -17.05 5.93
C GLN A 63 -0.95 -17.76 5.32
N GLU A 64 -0.74 -18.53 4.25
CA GLU A 64 -1.74 -19.44 3.72
C GLU A 64 -1.95 -20.55 4.76
N GLY A 65 -3.06 -20.51 5.49
CA GLY A 65 -3.27 -21.41 6.63
C GLY A 65 -4.67 -21.42 7.20
N ALA A 66 -5.57 -22.17 6.54
CA ALA A 66 -6.51 -23.10 7.18
C ALA A 66 -6.96 -24.17 6.18
#